data_AF-A0AAW9Q393-F1
#
_entry.id   AF-A0AAW9Q393-F1
#
_cell.length_a   1.000
_cell.length_b   1.000
_cell.length_c   1.000
_cell.angle_alpha   90.00
_cell.angle_beta   90.00
_cell.angle_gamma   90.00
#
_symmetry.space_group_name_H-M   'P 1'
#
loop_
_entity.id
_entity.type
_entity.pdbx_description
1 polymer ?
#
loop_
_entity_poly.entity_id
_entity_poly.type
_entity_poly.pdbx_seq_one_letter_code
_entity_poly.pdbx_strand_id
1 'polypeptide(L)'
;MQITFDLPDEVAIQLQPFQDKLPQILELGLRELNAISQDGFSGMAEILEFLASLPTNEAIIALRPSESLQAQISILLEKNRTVGLTPAEEQLWQGYQYLEHIVRMAKARAFLKLKETHAE
;
A
#
# COMPACT_ATOMS: atom_id res chain seq x y z
N MET A 1 19.69 21.75 5.42
CA MET A 1 20.84 20.86 5.16
C MET A 1 21.11 20.88 3.66
N GLN A 2 22.38 20.85 3.26
CA GLN A 2 22.78 20.74 1.85
C GLN A 2 23.35 19.34 1.62
N ILE A 3 22.85 18.64 0.61
CA ILE A 3 23.29 17.29 0.24
C ILE A 3 23.65 17.32 -1.23
N THR A 4 24.83 16.79 -1.57
CA THR A 4 25.36 16.71 -2.93
C THR A 4 25.59 15.25 -3.28
N PHE A 5 25.20 14.85 -4.48
CA PHE A 5 25.38 13.49 -4.98
C PHE A 5 26.07 13.51 -6.33
N ASP A 6 26.93 12.54 -6.57
CA ASP A 6 27.43 12.25 -7.90
C ASP A 6 26.43 11.33 -8.62
N LEU A 7 25.92 11.80 -9.75
CA LEU A 7 24.92 11.11 -10.57
C LEU A 7 25.49 10.88 -11.98
N PRO A 8 25.11 9.79 -12.67
CA PRO A 8 25.41 9.65 -14.10
C PRO A 8 24.83 10.83 -14.91
N ASP A 9 25.55 11.29 -15.92
CA ASP A 9 25.15 12.45 -16.75
C ASP A 9 23.74 12.28 -17.33
N GLU A 10 23.39 11.07 -17.75
CA GLU A 10 22.07 10.73 -18.29
C GLU A 10 20.94 11.03 -17.28
N VAL A 11 21.18 10.72 -16.00
CA VAL A 11 20.21 10.96 -14.91
C VAL A 11 20.14 12.45 -14.60
N ALA A 12 21.28 13.14 -14.57
CA ALA A 12 21.32 14.59 -14.34
C ALA A 12 20.54 15.36 -15.42
N ILE A 13 20.67 14.97 -16.69
CA ILE A 13 19.93 15.55 -17.81
C ILE A 13 18.42 15.35 -17.64
N GLN A 14 17.99 14.13 -17.26
CA GLN A 14 16.57 13.82 -17.04
C GLN A 14 15.96 14.59 -15.87
N LEU A 15 16.76 14.94 -14.87
CA LEU A 15 16.34 15.66 -13.68
C LEU A 15 16.31 17.19 -13.86
N GLN A 16 16.98 17.75 -14.87
CA GLN A 16 16.99 19.20 -15.13
C GLN A 16 15.60 19.83 -15.21
N PRO A 17 14.60 19.25 -15.91
CA PRO A 17 13.26 19.83 -16.00
C PRO A 17 12.51 19.87 -14.66
N PHE A 18 12.99 19.13 -13.66
CA PHE A 18 12.33 18.97 -12.37
C PHE A 18 13.16 19.49 -11.20
N GLN A 19 14.17 20.35 -11.44
CA GLN A 19 15.06 20.89 -10.39
C GLN A 19 14.30 21.43 -9.18
N ASP A 20 13.27 22.25 -9.41
CA ASP A 20 12.46 22.86 -8.34
C ASP A 20 11.60 21.84 -7.56
N LYS A 21 11.41 20.65 -8.12
CA LYS A 21 10.62 19.55 -7.56
C LYS A 21 11.49 18.40 -7.06
N LEU A 22 12.82 18.51 -7.15
CA LEU A 22 13.74 17.46 -6.72
C LEU A 22 13.49 17.00 -5.28
N PRO A 23 13.25 17.89 -4.30
CA PRO A 23 12.92 17.43 -2.95
C PRO A 23 11.69 16.53 -2.90
N GLN A 24 10.64 16.85 -3.66
CA GLN A 24 9.40 16.07 -3.71
C GLN A 24 9.61 14.74 -4.44
N ILE A 25 10.38 14.75 -5.54
CA ILE A 25 10.73 13.53 -6.27
C ILE A 25 11.56 12.60 -5.39
N LEU A 26 12.51 13.14 -4.63
CA LEU A 26 13.32 12.38 -3.69
C LEU A 26 12.46 11.84 -2.54
N GLU A 27 11.53 12.63 -1.97
CA GLU A 27 10.58 12.13 -0.97
C GLU A 27 9.71 10.99 -1.50
N LEU A 28 9.18 11.13 -2.73
CA LEU A 28 8.39 10.09 -3.38
C LEU A 28 9.22 8.84 -3.68
N GLY A 29 10.44 9.00 -4.21
CA GLY A 29 11.36 7.90 -4.48
C GLY A 29 11.82 7.20 -3.20
N LEU A 30 12.09 7.95 -2.12
CA LEU A 30 12.41 7.39 -0.81
C LEU A 30 11.20 6.67 -0.21
N ARG A 31 9.98 7.19 -0.37
CA ARG A 31 8.76 6.48 0.02
C ARG A 31 8.64 5.16 -0.73
N GLU A 32 8.86 5.16 -2.03
CA GLU A 32 8.79 3.96 -2.87
C GLU A 32 9.88 2.94 -2.51
N LEU A 33 11.13 3.37 -2.37
CA LEU A 33 12.25 2.51 -1.96
C LEU A 33 12.04 1.94 -0.56
N ASN A 34 11.50 2.73 0.37
CA ASN A 34 11.11 2.23 1.67
C ASN A 34 9.96 1.23 1.54
N ALA A 35 8.94 1.49 0.72
CA ALA A 35 7.85 0.54 0.47
C ALA A 35 8.36 -0.79 -0.13
N ILE A 36 9.32 -0.73 -1.06
CA ILE A 36 9.98 -1.91 -1.66
C ILE A 36 10.81 -2.67 -0.61
N SER A 37 11.46 -1.95 0.30
CA SER A 37 12.33 -2.52 1.34
C SER A 37 11.57 -2.98 2.58
N GLN A 38 10.31 -2.57 2.75
CA GLN A 38 9.44 -3.12 3.77
C GLN A 38 8.84 -4.42 3.22
N ASP A 39 9.28 -5.58 3.75
CA ASP A 39 8.59 -6.87 3.61
C ASP A 39 7.06 -6.77 3.90
N GLY A 40 6.64 -5.69 4.58
CA GLY A 40 5.27 -5.25 4.84
C GLY A 40 4.41 -4.90 3.61
N PHE A 41 4.99 -4.53 2.47
CA PHE A 41 4.21 -4.11 1.30
C PHE A 41 3.73 -5.28 0.43
N SER A 42 4.36 -6.46 0.57
CA SER A 42 4.00 -7.69 -0.16
C SER A 42 2.49 -7.99 -0.10
N GLY A 43 1.92 -7.95 1.11
CA GLY A 43 0.48 -8.20 1.29
C GLY A 43 -0.44 -7.11 0.72
N MET A 44 -0.01 -5.85 0.71
CA MET A 44 -0.80 -4.77 0.12
C MET A 44 -0.82 -4.87 -1.41
N ALA A 45 0.33 -5.16 -2.02
CA ALA A 45 0.48 -5.33 -3.45
C ALA A 45 -0.41 -6.47 -3.97
N GLU A 46 -0.45 -7.61 -3.29
CA GLU A 46 -1.31 -8.75 -3.66
C GLU A 46 -2.81 -8.37 -3.69
N ILE A 47 -3.27 -7.60 -2.71
CA ILE A 47 -4.67 -7.12 -2.67
C ILE A 47 -4.94 -6.15 -3.83
N LEU A 48 -4.02 -5.23 -4.10
CA LEU A 48 -4.16 -4.26 -5.18
C LEU A 48 -4.13 -4.94 -6.56
N GLU A 49 -3.24 -5.91 -6.75
CA GLU A 49 -3.17 -6.73 -7.97
C GLU A 49 -4.45 -7.52 -8.16
N PHE A 50 -4.96 -8.15 -7.09
CA PHE A 50 -6.25 -8.83 -7.13
C PHE A 50 -7.37 -7.87 -7.56
N LEU A 51 -7.48 -6.66 -7.00
CA LEU A 51 -8.51 -5.70 -7.39
C LEU A 51 -8.31 -5.19 -8.83
N ALA A 52 -7.07 -4.99 -9.27
CA ALA A 52 -6.73 -4.57 -10.63
C ALA A 52 -7.06 -5.63 -11.69
N SER A 53 -7.13 -6.91 -11.30
CA SER A 53 -7.54 -8.02 -12.18
C SER A 53 -9.03 -8.00 -12.57
N LEU A 54 -9.80 -7.02 -12.08
CA LEU A 54 -11.25 -6.89 -12.26
C LEU A 54 -12.02 -8.17 -11.87
N PRO A 55 -11.88 -8.63 -10.61
CA PRO A 55 -12.46 -9.87 -10.14
C PRO A 55 -14.00 -9.80 -10.10
N THR A 56 -14.65 -10.97 -10.08
CA THR A 56 -16.12 -11.04 -9.93
C THR A 56 -16.58 -10.53 -8.56
N ASN A 57 -17.86 -10.17 -8.44
CA ASN A 57 -18.40 -9.71 -7.16
C ASN A 57 -18.27 -10.78 -6.06
N GLU A 58 -18.47 -12.06 -6.40
CA GLU A 58 -18.28 -13.20 -5.49
C GLU A 58 -16.83 -13.30 -5.03
N ALA A 59 -15.87 -13.17 -5.95
CA ALA A 59 -14.44 -13.19 -5.64
C ALA A 59 -14.05 -12.00 -4.74
N ILE A 60 -14.58 -10.80 -4.99
CA ILE A 60 -14.37 -9.63 -4.13
C ILE A 60 -14.89 -9.90 -2.71
N ILE A 61 -16.08 -10.49 -2.56
CA ILE A 61 -16.65 -10.83 -1.25
C ILE A 61 -15.78 -11.88 -0.54
N ALA A 62 -15.30 -12.87 -1.29
CA ALA A 62 -14.45 -13.94 -0.78
C ALA A 62 -13.02 -13.50 -0.44
N LEU A 63 -12.54 -12.35 -0.94
CA LEU A 63 -11.19 -11.84 -0.73
C LEU A 63 -10.76 -11.92 0.74
N ARG A 64 -9.61 -12.53 1.00
CA ARG A 64 -8.96 -12.55 2.31
C ARG A 64 -7.52 -12.06 2.17
N PRO A 65 -6.97 -11.41 3.21
CA PRO A 65 -5.53 -11.18 3.25
C PRO A 65 -4.79 -12.53 3.14
N SER A 66 -3.61 -12.53 2.51
CA SER A 66 -2.72 -13.68 2.51
C SER A 66 -2.23 -13.98 3.93
N GLU A 67 -1.76 -15.22 4.15
CA GLU A 67 -1.24 -15.64 5.46
C GLU A 67 -0.06 -14.78 5.93
N SER A 68 0.80 -14.37 5.00
CA SER A 68 1.92 -13.44 5.25
C SER A 68 1.41 -12.09 5.75
N LEU A 69 0.44 -11.49 5.06
CA LEU A 69 -0.16 -10.22 5.46
C LEU A 69 -0.86 -10.33 6.82
N GLN A 70 -1.59 -11.44 7.05
CA GLN A 70 -2.27 -11.67 8.32
C GLN A 70 -1.28 -11.81 9.48
N ALA A 71 -0.15 -12.48 9.27
CA ALA A 71 0.91 -12.60 10.27
C ALA A 71 1.53 -11.23 10.60
N GLN A 72 1.84 -10.41 9.58
CA GLN A 72 2.38 -9.06 9.77
C GLN A 72 1.42 -8.16 10.56
N ILE A 73 0.14 -8.15 10.20
CA ILE A 73 -0.91 -7.41 10.92
C ILE A 73 -0.96 -7.87 12.39
N SER A 74 -0.90 -9.18 12.64
CA SER A 74 -0.94 -9.74 14.00
C SER A 74 0.27 -9.32 14.83
N ILE A 75 1.47 -9.30 14.23
CA ILE A 75 2.70 -8.83 14.89
C ILE A 75 2.58 -7.35 15.27
N LEU A 76 2.13 -6.49 14.34
CA LEU A 76 1.96 -5.07 14.62
C LEU A 76 0.91 -4.81 15.69
N LEU A 77 -0.21 -5.54 15.67
CA LEU A 77 -1.25 -5.45 16.70
C LEU A 77 -0.70 -5.81 18.08
N GLU A 78 0.03 -6.93 18.19
CA GLU A 78 0.59 -7.36 19.47
C GLU A 78 1.64 -6.36 19.97
N LYS A 79 2.48 -5.86 19.08
CA LYS A 79 3.48 -4.84 19.41
C LYS A 79 2.83 -3.54 19.89
N ASN A 80 1.79 -3.07 19.20
CA ASN A 80 1.04 -1.87 19.57
C ASN A 80 0.45 -1.99 20.98
N ARG A 81 -0.05 -3.19 21.35
CA ARG A 81 -0.64 -3.46 22.68
C ARG A 81 0.37 -3.54 23.82
N THR A 82 1.62 -3.91 23.54
CA THR A 82 2.61 -4.25 24.56
C THR A 82 3.64 -3.14 24.78
N VAL A 83 4.30 -2.69 23.72
CA VAL A 83 5.41 -1.73 23.77
C VAL A 83 5.16 -0.47 22.94
N GLY A 84 4.13 -0.46 22.10
CA GLY A 84 3.84 0.61 21.16
C GLY A 84 4.57 0.46 19.82
N LEU A 85 4.08 1.19 18.82
CA LEU A 85 4.67 1.20 17.48
C LEU A 85 5.71 2.32 17.34
N THR A 86 6.76 2.04 16.58
CA THR A 86 7.69 3.08 16.12
C THR A 86 7.00 3.96 15.07
N PRO A 87 7.50 5.18 14.79
CA PRO A 87 6.91 6.04 13.77
C PRO A 87 6.76 5.39 12.38
N ALA A 88 7.73 4.55 11.99
CA ALA A 88 7.68 3.82 10.72
C ALA A 88 6.59 2.74 10.73
N GLU A 89 6.44 2.01 11.83
CA GLU A 89 5.39 1.00 11.99
C GLU A 89 4.00 1.62 12.09
N GLU A 90 3.87 2.79 12.71
CA GLU A 90 2.62 3.54 12.77
C GLU A 90 2.19 3.98 11.35
N GLN A 91 3.13 4.44 10.52
CA GLN A 91 2.86 4.76 9.12
C GLN A 91 2.43 3.50 8.32
N LEU A 92 3.09 2.36 8.54
CA LEU A 92 2.70 1.10 7.93
C LEU A 92 1.31 0.65 8.38
N TRP A 93 1.02 0.80 9.67
CA TRP A 93 -0.28 0.49 10.28
C TRP A 93 -1.41 1.32 9.67
N GLN A 94 -1.20 2.63 9.50
CA GLN A 94 -2.14 3.52 8.80
C GLN A 94 -2.39 3.06 7.36
N GLY A 95 -1.35 2.56 6.68
CA GLY A 95 -1.47 1.95 5.36
C GLY A 95 -2.41 0.74 5.36
N TYR A 96 -2.24 -0.21 6.30
CA TYR A 96 -3.13 -1.36 6.41
C TYR A 96 -4.57 -0.97 6.76
N GLN A 97 -4.77 0.01 7.64
CA GLN A 97 -6.10 0.52 7.96
C GLN A 97 -6.80 1.12 6.75
N TYR A 98 -6.07 1.89 5.94
CA TYR A 98 -6.60 2.47 4.71
C TYR A 98 -6.97 1.39 3.68
N LEU A 99 -6.09 0.39 3.49
CA LEU A 99 -6.36 -0.73 2.59
C LEU A 99 -7.59 -1.55 3.03
N GLU A 100 -7.71 -1.83 4.32
CA GLU A 100 -8.87 -2.53 4.88
C GLU A 100 -10.17 -1.76 4.61
N HIS A 101 -10.15 -0.43 4.75
CA HIS A 101 -11.30 0.40 4.43
C HIS A 101 -11.73 0.26 2.96
N ILE A 102 -10.77 0.31 2.02
CA ILE A 102 -11.04 0.09 0.59
C ILE A 102 -11.64 -1.28 0.35
N VAL A 103 -11.05 -2.34 0.92
CA VAL A 103 -11.55 -3.72 0.78
C VAL A 103 -12.96 -3.85 1.34
N ARG A 104 -13.25 -3.25 2.51
CA ARG A 104 -14.59 -3.24 3.09
C ARG A 104 -15.61 -2.57 2.16
N MET A 105 -15.27 -1.43 1.57
CA MET A 105 -16.13 -0.74 0.60
C MET A 105 -16.36 -1.56 -0.66
N ALA A 106 -15.30 -2.18 -1.19
CA ALA A 106 -15.39 -3.04 -2.37
C ALA A 106 -16.34 -4.23 -2.13
N LYS A 107 -16.20 -4.89 -0.98
CA LYS A 107 -17.10 -5.99 -0.56
C LYS A 107 -18.54 -5.55 -0.41
N ALA A 108 -18.78 -4.39 0.22
CA ALA A 108 -20.13 -3.86 0.38
C ALA A 108 -20.79 -3.60 -0.98
N ARG A 109 -20.06 -2.98 -1.92
CA ARG A 109 -20.56 -2.74 -3.28
C ARG A 109 -20.79 -4.02 -4.08
N ALA A 110 -19.87 -4.99 -3.98
CA ALA A 110 -20.02 -6.29 -4.62
C ALA A 110 -21.27 -7.03 -4.12
N PHE A 111 -21.52 -6.98 -2.81
CA PHE A 111 -22.71 -7.59 -2.20
C PHE A 111 -24.02 -6.95 -2.68
N LEU A 112 -24.06 -5.62 -2.80
CA LEU A 112 -25.22 -4.90 -3.35
C LEU A 112 -25.49 -5.30 -4.81
N LYS A 113 -24.45 -5.32 -5.65
CA LYS A 113 -24.58 -5.74 -7.05
C LYS A 113 -25.12 -7.15 -7.20
N LEU A 114 -24.65 -8.10 -6.39
CA LEU A 114 -25.20 -9.46 -6.42
C LEU A 114 -26.68 -9.48 -6.05
N LYS A 115 -27.10 -8.73 -5.03
CA LYS A 115 -28.52 -8.67 -4.67
C LYS A 115 -29.40 -8.11 -5.78
N GLU A 116 -28.92 -7.10 -6.51
CA GLU A 116 -29.62 -6.53 -7.66
C GLU A 116 -29.76 -7.56 -8.79
N THR A 117 -28.69 -8.28 -9.13
CA THR A 117 -28.70 -9.31 -10.18
C THR A 117 -29.60 -10.52 -9.84
N HIS A 118 -29.80 -10.84 -8.57
CA HIS A 118 -30.66 -11.96 -8.15
C HIS A 118 -32.14 -11.55 -7.95
N ALA A 119 -32.46 -10.27 -8.09
CA ALA A 119 -33.82 -9.75 -7.96
C ALA A 119 -34.53 -9.57 -9.33
N GLU A 120 -33.79 -9.72 -10.44
CA GLU A 120 -34.29 -9.77 -11.82
C GLU A 120 -34.49 -11.22 -12.30
#